data_AF-A0A2N1US65-F1
#
_entry.id   AF-A0A2N1US65-F1
#
_cell.length_a   1.000
_cell.length_b   1.000
_cell.length_c   1.000
_cell.angle_alpha   90.00
_cell.angle_beta   90.00
_cell.angle_gamma   90.00
#
_symmetry.space_group_name_H-M   'P 1'
#
loop_
_entity.id
_entity.type
_entity.pdbx_description
1 polymer ?
#
loop_
_entity_poly.entity_id
_entity_poly.type
_entity_poly.pdbx_seq_one_letter_code
_entity_poly.pdbx_strand_id
1 'polypeptide(L)'
;MDDRVYYHTPLAYLAQLKDPWFLDLYRRNQIIVSVGQGAWEEPMLDDTRQLQQIFAAKEIPAWIDYWGYDVNHDWPWWRRKMSYFLMHLKL
;
A
#
# COMPACT_ATOMS: atom_id res chain seq x y z
N MET A 1 -13.79 -14.41 9.36
CA MET A 1 -12.36 -14.56 9.06
C MET A 1 -11.70 -15.04 10.34
N ASP A 2 -10.85 -16.07 10.30
CA ASP A 2 -10.10 -16.46 11.50
C ASP A 2 -8.98 -15.45 11.80
N ASP A 3 -8.40 -15.56 12.99
CA ASP A 3 -7.37 -14.64 13.47
C ASP A 3 -6.15 -14.56 12.55
N ARG A 4 -5.69 -15.70 11.99
CA ARG A 4 -4.51 -15.72 11.13
C ARG A 4 -4.78 -14.91 9.87
N VAL A 5 -5.92 -15.13 9.23
CA VAL A 5 -6.25 -14.39 8.01
C VAL A 5 -6.52 -12.92 8.33
N TYR A 6 -7.17 -12.62 9.46
CA TYR A 6 -7.48 -11.25 9.87
C TYR A 6 -6.22 -10.40 10.09
N TYR A 7 -5.27 -10.86 10.90
CA TYR A 7 -4.04 -10.11 11.20
C TYR A 7 -3.10 -9.96 9.98
N HIS A 8 -3.23 -10.83 8.97
CA HIS A 8 -2.45 -10.77 7.73
C HIS A 8 -3.18 -10.11 6.55
N THR A 9 -4.38 -9.59 6.76
CA THR A 9 -5.13 -8.84 5.74
C THR A 9 -5.17 -7.36 6.12
N PRO A 10 -4.31 -6.50 5.53
CA PRO A 10 -4.23 -5.09 5.91
C PRO A 10 -5.56 -4.35 5.81
N LEU A 11 -6.34 -4.62 4.75
CA LEU A 11 -7.66 -4.00 4.55
C LEU A 11 -8.66 -4.35 5.65
N ALA A 12 -8.52 -5.52 6.29
CA ALA A 12 -9.38 -5.93 7.40
C ALA A 12 -8.85 -5.39 8.73
N TYR A 13 -7.60 -5.69 9.06
CA TYR A 13 -7.02 -5.35 10.36
C TYR A 13 -6.84 -3.85 10.54
N LEU A 14 -6.19 -3.19 9.57
CA LEU A 14 -5.85 -1.78 9.71
C LEU A 14 -7.12 -0.93 9.80
N ALA A 15 -8.16 -1.26 9.03
CA ALA A 15 -9.45 -0.57 9.09
C ALA A 15 -10.02 -0.52 10.52
N GLN A 16 -9.90 -1.62 11.28
CA GLN A 16 -10.40 -1.71 12.65
C GLN A 16 -9.39 -1.25 13.71
N LEU A 17 -8.11 -1.09 13.36
CA LEU A 17 -7.07 -0.64 14.30
C LEU A 17 -7.36 0.78 14.80
N LYS A 18 -7.51 0.93 16.12
CA LYS A 18 -7.77 2.21 16.80
C LYS A 18 -6.76 2.54 17.90
N ASP A 19 -5.87 1.60 18.22
CA ASP A 19 -4.87 1.78 19.27
C ASP A 19 -3.87 2.88 18.86
N PRO A 20 -3.80 4.00 19.62
CA PRO A 20 -2.92 5.11 19.28
C PRO A 20 -1.45 4.72 19.22
N TRP A 21 -1.00 3.77 20.04
CA TRP A 21 0.40 3.37 20.08
C TRP A 21 0.84 2.79 18.73
N PHE A 22 0.04 1.90 18.15
CA PHE A 22 0.32 1.35 16.82
C PHE A 22 0.16 2.39 15.71
N LEU A 23 -0.91 3.19 15.77
CA LEU A 23 -1.16 4.21 14.74
C LEU A 23 -0.02 5.23 14.67
N ASP A 24 0.53 5.64 15.81
CA ASP A 24 1.66 6.56 15.86
C ASP A 24 2.94 5.98 15.27
N LEU A 25 3.14 4.66 15.35
CA LEU A 25 4.25 3.98 14.65
C LEU A 25 4.07 4.07 13.14
N TYR A 26 2.87 3.80 12.60
CA TYR A 26 2.61 3.98 11.17
C TYR A 26 2.84 5.43 10.73
N ARG A 27 2.40 6.41 11.53
CA ARG A 27 2.51 7.84 11.21
C ARG A 27 3.94 8.37 11.14
N ARG A 28 4.86 7.75 11.88
CA ARG A 28 6.28 8.15 11.91
C ARG A 28 7.14 7.44 10.87
N ASN A 29 6.58 6.46 10.16
CA ASN A 29 7.31 5.68 9.17
C ASN A 29 7.14 6.23 7.75
N GLN A 30 8.06 5.86 6.86
CA GLN A 30 7.92 6.06 5.42
C GLN A 30 7.21 4.86 4.81
N ILE A 31 5.98 5.06 4.35
CA ILE A 31 5.17 4.01 3.71
C ILE A 31 5.00 4.36 2.25
N ILE A 32 5.34 3.42 1.37
CA ILE A 32 5.13 3.52 -0.08
C ILE A 32 4.30 2.31 -0.51
N VAL A 33 3.20 2.57 -1.23
CA VAL A 33 2.38 1.54 -1.88
C VAL A 33 2.32 1.89 -3.36
N SER A 34 2.65 0.95 -4.23
CA SER A 34 2.67 1.17 -5.67
C SER A 34 1.93 0.06 -6.40
N VAL A 35 1.12 0.44 -7.39
CA VAL A 35 0.30 -0.46 -8.19
C VAL A 35 0.34 -0.03 -9.65
N GLY A 36 0.35 -1.00 -10.57
CA GLY A 36 0.21 -0.71 -12.01
C GLY A 36 -1.26 -0.50 -12.38
N GLN A 37 -1.53 0.00 -13.58
CA GLN A 37 -2.90 0.13 -14.10
C GLN A 37 -3.14 -0.68 -15.39
N GLY A 38 -2.18 -1.50 -15.78
CA GLY A 38 -2.28 -2.40 -16.93
C GLY A 38 -2.84 -3.76 -16.58
N ALA A 39 -2.62 -4.73 -17.47
CA ALA A 39 -3.22 -6.05 -17.37
C ALA A 39 -2.97 -6.73 -16.01
N TRP A 40 -4.03 -7.36 -15.48
CA TRP A 40 -4.03 -8.19 -14.27
C TRP A 40 -3.84 -7.42 -12.95
N GLU A 41 -3.85 -6.09 -12.98
CA GLU A 41 -3.76 -5.26 -11.77
C GLU A 41 -5.14 -4.89 -11.20
N GLU A 42 -6.24 -5.20 -11.87
CA GLU A 42 -7.58 -4.72 -11.49
C GLU A 42 -7.95 -5.01 -10.02
N PRO A 43 -7.75 -6.22 -9.48
CA PRO A 43 -8.01 -6.47 -8.06
C PRO A 43 -7.08 -5.68 -7.14
N MET A 44 -5.80 -5.53 -7.53
CA MET A 44 -4.80 -4.83 -6.74
C MET A 44 -5.03 -3.32 -6.74
N LEU A 45 -5.59 -2.77 -7.82
CA LEU A 45 -6.00 -1.37 -7.90
C LEU A 45 -7.10 -1.06 -6.90
N ASP A 46 -8.12 -1.92 -6.84
CA ASP A 46 -9.24 -1.75 -5.93
C ASP A 46 -8.80 -1.89 -4.47
N ASP A 47 -7.93 -2.86 -4.17
CA ASP A 47 -7.32 -3.00 -2.84
C ASP A 47 -6.45 -1.78 -2.48
N THR A 48 -5.65 -1.27 -3.42
CA THR A 48 -4.81 -0.09 -3.20
C THR A 48 -5.64 1.16 -2.93
N ARG A 49 -6.75 1.35 -3.65
CA ARG A 49 -7.70 2.45 -3.41
C ARG A 49 -8.35 2.36 -2.03
N GLN A 50 -8.76 1.17 -1.61
CA GLN A 50 -9.30 0.94 -0.27
C GLN A 50 -8.24 1.23 0.81
N LEU A 51 -7.00 0.78 0.61
CA LEU A 51 -5.90 1.05 1.54
C LEU A 51 -5.60 2.55 1.65
N GLN A 52 -5.61 3.27 0.51
CA GLN A 52 -5.45 4.72 0.48
C GLN A 52 -6.53 5.42 1.32
N GLN A 53 -7.78 5.00 1.21
CA GLN A 53 -8.88 5.55 2.02
C GLN A 53 -8.69 5.26 3.52
N ILE A 54 -8.25 4.04 3.87
CA ILE A 54 -7.97 3.65 5.26
C ILE A 54 -6.84 4.51 5.85
N PHE A 55 -5.74 4.70 5.11
CA PHE A 55 -4.64 5.56 5.56
C PHE A 55 -5.09 7.01 5.73
N ALA A 56 -5.82 7.56 4.77
CA ALA A 56 -6.35 8.92 4.86
C ALA A 56 -7.27 9.10 6.09
N ALA A 57 -8.20 8.17 6.32
CA ALA A 57 -9.12 8.22 7.46
C ALA A 57 -8.41 8.11 8.82
N LYS A 58 -7.19 7.57 8.86
CA LYS A 58 -6.39 7.40 10.09
C LYS A 58 -5.24 8.40 10.19
N GLU A 59 -5.16 9.34 9.24
CA GLU A 59 -4.09 10.32 9.15
C GLU A 59 -2.70 9.67 9.10
N ILE A 60 -2.58 8.54 8.41
CA ILE A 60 -1.31 7.85 8.16
C ILE A 60 -0.75 8.41 6.84
N PRO A 61 0.39 9.12 6.86
CA PRO A 61 1.04 9.56 5.63
C PRO A 61 1.62 8.35 4.89
N ALA A 62 1.19 8.17 3.65
CA ALA A 62 1.70 7.14 2.76
C ALA A 62 1.78 7.69 1.33
N TRP A 63 2.84 7.34 0.61
CA TRP A 63 2.94 7.59 -0.81
C TRP A 63 2.23 6.45 -1.55
N ILE A 64 1.02 6.73 -2.05
CA ILE A 64 0.28 5.81 -2.90
C ILE A 64 0.51 6.21 -4.37
N ASP A 65 1.17 5.34 -5.12
CA ASP A 65 1.63 5.64 -6.48
C ASP A 65 0.98 4.71 -7.52
N TYR A 66 0.15 5.30 -8.37
CA TYR A 66 -0.56 4.61 -9.44
C TYR A 66 0.21 4.76 -10.75
N TRP A 67 0.88 3.69 -11.17
CA TRP A 67 1.71 3.67 -12.36
C TRP A 67 0.84 3.46 -13.60
N GLY A 68 1.28 3.98 -14.75
CA GLY A 68 0.49 4.09 -15.97
C GLY A 68 -0.23 2.82 -16.43
N TYR A 69 -1.17 2.98 -17.36
CA TYR A 69 -1.98 1.89 -17.91
C TYR A 69 -1.17 0.84 -18.71
N ASP A 70 0.10 1.11 -18.99
CA ASP A 70 1.06 0.19 -19.59
C ASP A 70 1.79 -0.69 -18.57
N VAL A 71 1.60 -0.43 -17.27
CA VAL A 71 2.30 -1.10 -16.16
C VAL A 71 1.45 -2.24 -15.64
N ASN A 72 1.84 -3.48 -15.95
CA ASN A 72 1.10 -4.70 -15.61
C ASN A 72 1.65 -5.40 -14.35
N HIS A 73 0.94 -6.44 -13.91
CA HIS A 73 1.27 -7.23 -12.73
C HIS A 73 2.38 -8.27 -13.01
N ASP A 74 3.59 -7.80 -13.36
CA ASP A 74 4.71 -8.69 -13.69
C ASP A 74 6.07 -8.12 -13.25
N TRP A 75 7.04 -9.02 -13.10
CA TRP A 75 8.40 -8.79 -12.62
C TRP A 75 9.04 -7.56 -13.25
N PRO A 76 9.10 -7.40 -14.60
CA PRO A 76 9.85 -6.31 -15.21
C PRO A 76 9.46 -4.93 -14.68
N TRP A 77 8.17 -4.73 -14.35
CA TRP A 77 7.70 -3.50 -13.73
C TRP A 77 8.04 -3.38 -12.25
N TRP A 78 7.96 -4.47 -11.50
CA TRP A 78 8.42 -4.48 -10.11
C TRP A 78 9.90 -4.10 -10.00
N ARG A 79 10.75 -4.52 -10.96
CA ARG A 79 12.15 -4.06 -11.06
C ARG A 79 12.28 -2.55 -11.09
N ARG A 80 11.51 -1.95 -12.01
CA ARG A 80 11.58 -0.53 -12.32
C ARG A 80 11.06 0.29 -11.15
N LYS A 81 9.92 -0.15 -10.58
CA LYS A 81 9.35 0.40 -9.35
C LYS A 81 10.36 0.38 -8.20
N MET A 82 10.96 -0.77 -7.93
CA MET A 82 11.93 -0.91 -6.83
C MET A 82 13.12 0.05 -6.99
N SER A 83 13.75 0.07 -8.17
CA SER A 83 14.85 1.01 -8.44
C SER A 83 14.42 2.47 -8.29
N TYR A 84 13.23 2.83 -8.81
CA TYR A 84 12.69 4.17 -8.69
C TYR A 84 12.48 4.59 -7.23
N PHE A 85 11.78 3.78 -6.42
CA PHE A 85 11.48 4.15 -5.03
C PHE A 85 12.74 4.18 -4.16
N LEU A 86 13.68 3.26 -4.34
CA LEU A 86 14.94 3.26 -3.60
C LEU A 86 15.73 4.56 -3.80
N MET A 87 15.64 5.20 -4.98
CA MET A 87 16.26 6.50 -5.22
C MET A 87 15.59 7.66 -4.47
N HIS A 88 14.34 7.48 -4.02
CA HIS A 88 13.57 8.50 -3.30
C HIS A 88 13.54 8.27 -1.78
N LEU A 89 13.97 7.09 -1.33
CA LEU A 89 14.11 6.82 0.09
C LEU A 89 15.29 7.60 0.67
N LYS A 90 15.03 8.30 1.77
CA LYS A 90 16.07 8.96 2.56
C LYS A 90 16.62 7.91 3.52
N LEU A 91 17.60 7.13 3.06
CA LEU A 91 18.36 6.19 3.88
C LEU A 91 19.37 6.91 4.76
#